data_AF-A0A9P5NYZ3-F1
#
_entry.id   AF-A0A9P5NYZ3-F1
#
_cell.length_a   1.000
_cell.length_b   1.000
_cell.length_c   1.000
_cell.angle_alpha   90.00
_cell.angle_beta   90.00
_cell.angle_gamma   90.00
#
_symmetry.space_group_name_H-M   'P 1'
#
loop_
_entity.id
_entity.type
_entity.pdbx_description
1 polymer ?
#
loop_
_entity_poly.entity_id
_entity_poly.type
_entity_poly.pdbx_seq_one_letter_code
_entity_poly.pdbx_strand_id
1 'polypeptide(L)'
;MADVDASVCQTEDSQMDPSCLGVPPGFTDLSSFPFSYLDSTGVRTLYGIPPSEFDINYHSPIARGNYLTTSIQVGLRKQFCGRNRAVNVNLGALFDLPPDIILEAFSYLHPLDLYNLMQVTKAIRNILLDRNLSASVWKNAFRRNPIIWHYPPDVPPPKWVSLLFGPATCDFCPSKNAMPDFTYRRRLCKECLDRMCFPKEIIKENVVLLDMYPNEEETLFRLVRCTYRPDGMTYPSQKHYLEQPRYWIEDVHAKAEEMTPFLKALDAGIPGAAENYDAFKAKAFRENLQHIKHARSCHLWCLGVYQSYEGGTFSMRKTTFISRASKHIIRLGYKRDEIPGNVYNHCLEYFRNVKHIRFSKKDLHKYLPELENHVLKYREDRLKCERIRNRRRASRVIAPTSLSHTVNHIHQSG
;
A
#
# COMPACT_ATOMS: atom_id res chain seq x y z
N MET A 1 26.58 25.21 80.37
CA MET A 1 27.07 23.82 80.34
C MET A 1 26.17 23.08 79.36
N ALA A 2 26.35 23.31 78.05
CA ALA A 2 27.17 22.51 77.11
C ALA A 2 26.59 21.08 76.94
N ASP A 3 26.26 20.52 75.78
CA ASP A 3 26.34 20.85 74.33
C ASP A 3 25.30 19.93 73.59
N VAL A 4 24.44 20.42 72.67
CA VAL A 4 24.49 20.47 71.17
C VAL A 4 23.82 19.29 70.41
N ASP A 5 22.74 19.61 69.66
CA ASP A 5 22.20 19.13 68.34
C ASP A 5 22.11 17.63 67.95
N ALA A 6 21.20 17.11 67.09
CA ALA A 6 20.00 17.59 66.37
C ALA A 6 19.26 16.41 65.66
N SER A 7 17.92 16.45 65.63
CA SER A 7 16.97 16.15 64.51
C SER A 7 16.97 14.74 63.82
N VAL A 8 15.88 14.14 63.29
CA VAL A 8 14.61 14.60 62.71
C VAL A 8 13.54 13.49 62.85
N CYS A 9 12.28 13.91 63.02
CA CYS A 9 11.05 13.13 63.18
C CYS A 9 10.58 12.33 61.93
N GLN A 10 9.93 11.18 62.18
CA GLN A 10 8.87 10.62 61.34
C GLN A 10 7.71 10.19 62.26
N THR A 11 6.50 10.70 62.00
CA THR A 11 5.25 10.31 62.65
C THR A 11 4.30 9.68 61.64
N GLU A 12 3.55 8.72 62.17
CA GLU A 12 2.67 7.74 61.57
C GLU A 12 1.49 8.33 60.77
N ASP A 13 1.06 7.64 59.72
CA ASP A 13 -0.22 7.91 59.03
C ASP A 13 -1.02 6.60 58.85
N SER A 14 -2.22 6.63 59.41
CA SER A 14 -3.27 5.62 59.36
C SER A 14 -4.28 5.91 58.25
N GLN A 15 -4.83 4.83 57.68
CA GLN A 15 -5.82 4.73 56.61
C GLN A 15 -6.92 5.81 56.52
N MET A 16 -7.13 6.34 55.30
CA MET A 16 -8.47 6.66 54.77
C MET A 16 -8.52 6.47 53.24
N ASP A 17 -9.63 5.89 52.80
CA ASP A 17 -10.04 5.50 51.45
C ASP A 17 -10.29 6.73 50.53
N PRO A 18 -9.66 6.83 49.33
CA PRO A 18 -9.95 7.90 48.38
C PRO A 18 -10.93 7.44 47.29
N SER A 19 -12.03 6.80 47.68
CA SER A 19 -13.27 6.82 46.89
C SER A 19 -14.14 7.97 47.41
N CYS A 20 -14.52 8.90 46.52
CA CYS A 20 -15.28 10.14 46.79
C CYS A 20 -14.46 11.44 46.97
N LEU A 21 -13.73 11.85 45.94
CA LEU A 21 -13.53 13.28 45.68
C LEU A 21 -13.86 13.57 44.22
N GLY A 22 -14.92 14.35 44.02
CA GLY A 22 -15.46 14.71 42.72
C GLY A 22 -14.42 15.43 41.87
N VAL A 23 -14.22 14.92 40.65
CA VAL A 23 -13.43 15.58 39.62
C VAL A 23 -14.24 16.77 39.10
N PRO A 24 -13.68 17.99 39.02
CA PRO A 24 -14.37 19.14 38.44
C PRO A 24 -14.66 18.90 36.94
N PRO A 25 -15.79 19.38 36.40
CA PRO A 25 -16.06 19.26 34.97
C PRO A 25 -15.15 20.24 34.23
N GLY A 26 -14.14 19.76 33.51
CA GLY A 26 -13.33 20.66 32.68
C GLY A 26 -11.94 20.20 32.23
N PHE A 27 -11.44 19.05 32.63
CA PHE A 27 -10.19 18.50 32.06
C PHE A 27 -10.43 17.07 31.62
N THR A 28 -10.55 16.87 30.31
CA THR A 28 -10.37 15.55 29.69
C THR A 28 -9.02 15.02 30.12
N ASP A 29 -9.03 14.00 30.98
CA ASP A 29 -7.83 13.25 31.32
C ASP A 29 -7.22 12.71 30.03
N LEU A 30 -6.08 13.30 29.63
CA LEU A 30 -5.35 12.93 28.42
C LEU A 30 -4.80 11.49 28.50
N SER A 31 -4.79 10.87 29.69
CA SER A 31 -4.45 9.46 29.87
C SER A 31 -5.46 8.51 29.23
N SER A 32 -6.70 8.99 29.00
CA SER A 32 -7.77 8.21 28.36
C SER A 32 -7.62 8.09 26.84
N PHE A 33 -6.74 8.88 26.21
CA PHE A 33 -6.48 8.79 24.78
C PHE A 33 -5.40 7.73 24.51
N PRO A 34 -5.70 6.66 23.74
CA PRO A 34 -4.80 5.53 23.52
C PRO A 34 -3.53 5.86 22.70
N PHE A 35 -3.31 7.13 22.36
CA PHE A 35 -2.19 7.60 21.56
C PHE A 35 -1.41 8.75 22.19
N SER A 36 -1.72 9.14 23.43
CA SER A 36 -1.03 10.26 24.11
C SER A 36 0.48 10.01 24.30
N TYR A 37 0.90 8.74 24.30
CA TYR A 37 2.30 8.31 24.41
C TYR A 37 3.02 8.13 23.07
N LEU A 38 2.33 8.22 21.93
CA LEU A 38 2.95 8.00 20.62
C LEU A 38 3.64 9.27 20.12
N ASP A 39 4.96 9.19 19.92
CA ASP A 39 5.71 10.20 19.19
C ASP A 39 5.45 10.10 17.67
N SER A 40 6.03 11.01 16.89
CA SER A 40 5.83 11.04 15.43
C SER A 40 6.23 9.74 14.72
N THR A 41 7.18 8.99 15.30
CA THR A 41 7.66 7.71 14.80
C THR A 41 6.67 6.61 15.15
N GLY A 42 6.19 6.56 16.39
CA GLY A 42 5.16 5.65 16.87
C GLY A 42 3.87 5.77 16.06
N VAL A 43 3.44 7.00 15.75
CA VAL A 43 2.30 7.24 14.86
C VAL A 43 2.57 6.67 13.46
N ARG A 44 3.73 6.94 12.86
CA ARG A 44 4.06 6.40 11.53
C ARG A 44 4.03 4.87 11.51
N THR A 45 4.64 4.23 12.50
CA THR A 45 4.66 2.77 12.64
C THR A 45 3.24 2.21 12.79
N LEU A 46 2.40 2.84 13.61
CA LEU A 46 0.98 2.47 13.77
C LEU A 46 0.23 2.50 12.44
N TYR A 47 0.47 3.51 11.60
CA TYR A 47 -0.16 3.65 10.28
C TYR A 47 0.47 2.76 9.19
N GLY A 48 1.38 1.85 9.55
CA GLY A 48 2.07 0.98 8.60
C GLY A 48 3.08 1.72 7.72
N ILE A 49 3.67 2.78 8.27
CA ILE A 49 4.77 3.52 7.66
C ILE A 49 6.04 3.19 8.46
N PRO A 50 6.66 2.02 8.24
CA PRO A 50 7.88 1.68 8.96
C PRO A 50 9.00 2.68 8.61
N PRO A 51 9.98 2.87 9.52
CA PRO A 51 11.21 3.58 9.20
C PRO A 51 11.87 2.98 7.95
N SER A 52 12.59 3.79 7.17
CA SER A 52 13.10 3.41 5.83
C SER A 52 13.98 2.17 5.85
N GLU A 53 14.60 1.92 6.99
CA GLU A 53 15.56 0.84 7.25
C GLU A 53 14.88 -0.54 7.27
N PHE A 54 13.58 -0.63 7.55
CA PHE A 54 12.86 -1.90 7.70
C PHE A 54 12.11 -2.37 6.46
N ASP A 55 12.04 -1.55 5.41
CA ASP A 55 11.23 -1.84 4.22
C ASP A 55 12.11 -2.12 2.99
N ILE A 56 12.95 -3.17 3.09
CA ILE A 56 13.93 -3.52 2.03
C ILE A 56 13.26 -3.92 0.70
N ASN A 57 12.01 -4.41 0.75
CA ASN A 57 11.30 -4.97 -0.41
C ASN A 57 10.40 -3.94 -1.12
N TYR A 58 10.16 -2.77 -0.53
CA TYR A 58 9.34 -1.73 -1.15
C TYR A 58 10.21 -0.56 -1.64
N HIS A 59 10.32 -0.45 -2.96
CA HIS A 59 11.15 0.56 -3.61
C HIS A 59 10.37 1.77 -4.13
N SER A 60 9.04 1.79 -3.96
CA SER A 60 8.24 2.91 -4.47
C SER A 60 8.37 4.12 -3.56
N PRO A 61 8.84 5.27 -4.07
CA PRO A 61 8.99 6.48 -3.26
C PRO A 61 7.66 7.19 -2.99
N ILE A 62 6.57 6.74 -3.65
CA ILE A 62 5.28 7.42 -3.79
C ILE A 62 4.49 7.43 -2.48
N ALA A 63 4.47 6.32 -1.76
CA ALA A 63 3.77 6.21 -0.48
C ALA A 63 4.26 4.98 0.28
N ARG A 64 4.73 5.18 1.51
CA ARG A 64 4.92 4.08 2.46
C ARG A 64 3.56 3.79 3.11
N GLY A 65 3.15 2.52 3.20
CA GLY A 65 1.87 2.12 3.80
C GLY A 65 0.64 2.33 2.91
N ASN A 66 -0.51 2.67 3.51
CA ASN A 66 -1.78 2.79 2.79
C ASN A 66 -1.83 4.07 1.92
N TYR A 67 -1.47 3.93 0.65
CA TYR A 67 -1.41 5.03 -0.30
C TYR A 67 -2.80 5.55 -0.69
N LEU A 68 -3.86 4.73 -0.58
CA LEU A 68 -5.22 5.17 -0.83
C LEU A 68 -5.64 6.21 0.21
N THR A 69 -5.43 5.89 1.50
CA THR A 69 -5.65 6.83 2.61
C THR A 69 -4.85 8.10 2.40
N THR A 70 -3.56 7.96 2.13
CA THR A 70 -2.66 9.12 1.94
C THR A 70 -3.13 10.00 0.78
N SER A 71 -3.56 9.39 -0.33
CA SER A 71 -4.06 10.09 -1.52
C SER A 71 -5.27 10.96 -1.18
N ILE A 72 -6.26 10.34 -0.54
CA ILE A 72 -7.50 10.99 -0.15
C ILE A 72 -7.23 12.10 0.88
N GLN A 73 -6.39 11.85 1.89
CA GLN A 73 -6.01 12.87 2.87
C GLN A 73 -5.39 14.11 2.22
N VAL A 74 -4.50 13.90 1.24
CA VAL A 74 -3.88 15.02 0.50
C VAL A 74 -4.93 15.78 -0.31
N GLY A 75 -5.87 15.08 -0.96
CA GLY A 75 -6.99 15.69 -1.67
C GLY A 75 -7.85 16.56 -0.76
N LEU A 76 -8.30 16.01 0.36
CA LEU A 76 -9.10 16.73 1.36
C LEU A 76 -8.35 17.95 1.88
N ARG A 77 -7.09 17.81 2.30
CA ARG A 77 -6.27 18.94 2.79
C ARG A 77 -6.15 20.07 1.77
N LYS A 78 -6.04 19.75 0.47
CA LYS A 78 -6.00 20.77 -0.59
C LYS A 78 -7.33 21.49 -0.75
N GLN A 79 -8.46 20.79 -0.65
CA GLN A 79 -9.80 21.39 -0.74
C GLN A 79 -10.09 22.36 0.41
N PHE A 80 -9.49 22.14 1.57
CA PHE A 80 -9.63 23.01 2.75
C PHE A 80 -8.50 24.04 2.91
N CYS A 81 -7.40 23.90 2.17
CA CYS A 81 -6.29 24.86 2.18
C CYS A 81 -6.79 26.24 1.73
N GLY A 82 -6.63 27.26 2.58
CA GLY A 82 -7.08 28.64 2.32
C GLY A 82 -8.52 28.95 2.75
N ARG A 83 -9.33 27.94 3.14
CA ARG A 83 -10.65 28.14 3.77
C ARG A 83 -10.60 28.17 5.29
N ASN A 84 -9.54 27.65 5.88
CA ASN A 84 -9.32 27.72 7.32
C ASN A 84 -8.87 29.13 7.71
N ARG A 85 -9.83 30.00 8.08
CA ARG A 85 -9.56 30.89 9.22
C ARG A 85 -9.35 29.97 10.41
N ALA A 86 -8.24 30.15 11.14
CA ALA A 86 -8.01 29.44 12.38
C ALA A 86 -9.07 29.91 13.39
N VAL A 87 -10.27 29.33 13.32
CA VAL A 87 -11.28 29.49 14.35
C VAL A 87 -10.88 28.52 15.44
N ASN A 88 -10.47 29.05 16.59
CA ASN A 88 -10.21 28.25 17.77
C ASN A 88 -11.56 27.79 18.32
N VAL A 89 -12.12 26.73 17.73
CA VAL A 89 -13.37 26.12 18.19
C VAL A 89 -13.01 25.11 19.26
N ASN A 90 -13.61 25.24 20.44
CA ASN A 90 -13.55 24.19 21.45
C ASN A 90 -14.36 22.99 20.94
N LEU A 91 -13.66 22.01 20.34
CA LEU A 91 -14.27 20.79 19.81
C LEU A 91 -14.89 19.91 20.91
N GLY A 92 -14.54 20.12 22.19
CA GLY A 92 -15.18 19.43 23.31
C GLY A 92 -16.66 19.76 23.43
N ALA A 93 -17.06 21.00 23.11
CA ALA A 93 -18.46 21.44 23.17
C ALA A 93 -19.38 20.72 22.16
N LEU A 94 -18.80 20.06 21.14
CA LEU A 94 -19.58 19.20 20.23
C LEU A 94 -20.27 18.06 20.99
N PHE A 95 -19.63 17.54 22.04
CA PHE A 95 -20.15 16.42 22.83
C PHE A 95 -21.16 16.84 23.90
N ASP A 96 -21.33 18.15 24.12
CA ASP A 96 -22.39 18.72 24.96
C ASP A 96 -23.72 18.85 24.18
N LEU A 97 -23.69 18.65 22.85
CA LEU A 97 -24.89 18.71 22.01
C LEU A 97 -25.74 17.43 22.12
N PRO A 98 -27.04 17.51 21.79
CA PRO A 98 -27.89 16.32 21.69
C PRO A 98 -27.31 15.28 20.71
N PRO A 99 -27.43 13.97 20.99
CA PRO A 99 -26.90 12.91 20.14
C PRO A 99 -27.32 13.01 18.67
N ASP A 100 -28.56 13.43 18.40
CA ASP A 100 -29.07 13.60 17.03
C ASP A 100 -28.28 14.65 16.24
N ILE A 101 -27.88 15.75 16.88
CA ILE A 101 -27.07 16.81 16.25
C ILE A 101 -25.63 16.33 16.01
N ILE A 102 -25.09 15.54 16.94
CA ILE A 102 -23.76 14.92 16.78
C ILE A 102 -23.76 13.96 15.58
N LEU A 103 -24.78 13.11 15.47
CA LEU A 103 -24.94 12.18 14.35
C LEU A 103 -25.17 12.92 13.04
N GLU A 104 -25.97 13.98 13.05
CA GLU A 104 -26.15 14.85 11.89
C GLU A 104 -24.80 15.43 11.45
N ALA A 105 -24.01 16.00 12.36
CA ALA A 105 -22.67 16.52 12.07
C ALA A 105 -21.76 15.44 11.47
N PHE A 106 -21.75 14.23 12.06
CA PHE A 106 -20.99 13.10 11.54
C PHE A 106 -21.43 12.70 10.13
N SER A 107 -22.70 12.88 9.77
CA SER A 107 -23.23 12.55 8.44
C SER A 107 -22.67 13.44 7.30
N TYR A 108 -22.08 14.59 7.64
CA TYR A 108 -21.39 15.48 6.71
C TYR A 108 -19.89 15.16 6.55
N LEU A 109 -19.34 14.31 7.42
CA LEU A 109 -17.92 13.98 7.38
C LEU A 109 -17.57 13.05 6.21
N HIS A 110 -16.33 13.12 5.78
CA HIS A 110 -15.80 12.16 4.83
C HIS A 110 -15.69 10.78 5.51
N PRO A 111 -15.97 9.66 4.83
CA PRO A 111 -15.82 8.31 5.41
C PRO A 111 -14.46 8.00 6.04
N LEU A 112 -13.39 8.63 5.53
CA LEU A 112 -12.06 8.61 6.17
C LEU A 112 -12.03 9.30 7.53
N ASP A 113 -12.70 10.45 7.67
CA ASP A 113 -12.76 11.18 8.94
C ASP A 113 -13.57 10.39 9.96
N LEU A 114 -14.66 9.74 9.53
CA LEU A 114 -15.40 8.78 10.37
C LEU A 114 -14.53 7.61 10.82
N TYR A 115 -13.72 7.04 9.92
CA TYR A 115 -12.76 6.00 10.29
C TYR A 115 -11.78 6.50 11.37
N ASN A 116 -11.24 7.72 11.22
CA ASN A 116 -10.33 8.30 12.20
C ASN A 116 -11.04 8.54 13.55
N LEU A 117 -12.27 9.08 13.53
CA LEU A 117 -13.09 9.31 14.72
C LEU A 117 -13.35 8.03 15.52
N MET A 118 -13.57 6.90 14.84
CA MET A 118 -13.70 5.58 15.48
C MET A 118 -12.43 5.12 16.23
N GLN A 119 -11.28 5.74 15.98
CA GLN A 119 -10.03 5.46 16.71
C GLN A 119 -9.79 6.43 17.87
N VAL A 120 -10.53 7.54 17.98
CA VAL A 120 -10.23 8.60 18.94
C VAL A 120 -10.66 8.22 20.36
N THR A 121 -11.92 7.87 20.59
CA THR A 121 -12.44 7.43 21.90
C THR A 121 -13.35 6.21 21.79
N LYS A 122 -13.48 5.45 22.89
CA LYS A 122 -14.41 4.31 22.97
C LYS A 122 -15.87 4.73 22.76
N ALA A 123 -16.27 5.89 23.28
CA ALA A 123 -17.63 6.39 23.17
C ALA A 123 -18.03 6.66 21.70
N ILE A 124 -17.20 7.42 20.97
CA ILE A 124 -17.44 7.71 19.54
C ILE A 124 -17.43 6.42 18.72
N ARG A 125 -16.49 5.52 19.03
CA ARG A 125 -16.42 4.20 18.40
C ARG A 125 -17.71 3.42 18.58
N ASN A 126 -18.25 3.35 19.80
CA ASN A 126 -19.48 2.61 20.07
C ASN A 126 -20.67 3.20 19.30
N ILE A 127 -20.79 4.53 19.25
CA ILE A 127 -21.83 5.23 18.48
C ILE A 127 -21.73 4.89 16.98
N LEU A 128 -20.53 4.97 16.39
CA LEU A 128 -20.32 4.74 14.96
C LEU A 128 -20.34 3.25 14.56
N LEU A 129 -20.18 2.35 15.51
CA LEU A 129 -20.32 0.90 15.30
C LEU A 129 -21.75 0.39 15.51
N ASP A 130 -22.59 1.15 16.22
CA ASP A 130 -24.00 0.79 16.38
C ASP A 130 -24.73 0.89 15.04
N ARG A 131 -25.26 -0.24 14.58
CA ARG A 131 -25.90 -0.37 13.26
C ARG A 131 -27.15 0.50 13.14
N ASN A 132 -27.94 0.62 14.20
CA ASN A 132 -29.22 1.31 14.15
C ASN A 132 -29.00 2.82 14.24
N LEU A 133 -28.13 3.25 15.15
CA LEU A 133 -27.85 4.66 15.43
C LEU A 133 -27.09 5.33 14.27
N SER A 134 -26.10 4.64 13.70
CA SER A 134 -25.19 5.23 12.69
C SER A 134 -25.54 4.91 11.24
N ALA A 135 -26.62 4.17 10.97
CA ALA A 135 -27.00 3.80 9.59
C ALA A 135 -27.15 5.01 8.66
N SER A 136 -27.84 6.06 9.14
CA SER A 136 -28.04 7.30 8.39
C SER A 136 -26.72 8.06 8.18
N VAL A 137 -25.86 8.09 9.20
CA VAL A 137 -24.52 8.71 9.17
C VAL A 137 -23.70 8.10 8.04
N TRP A 138 -23.53 6.78 8.04
CA TRP A 138 -22.75 6.09 7.01
C TRP A 138 -23.36 6.25 5.63
N LYS A 139 -24.68 6.07 5.49
CA LYS A 139 -25.38 6.24 4.21
C LYS A 139 -25.14 7.64 3.62
N ASN A 140 -25.29 8.68 4.43
CA ASN A 140 -25.09 10.06 4.00
C ASN A 140 -23.62 10.38 3.71
N ALA A 141 -22.69 9.91 4.54
CA ALA A 141 -21.25 10.12 4.33
C ALA A 141 -20.79 9.51 3.00
N PHE A 142 -21.21 8.30 2.67
CA PHE A 142 -20.90 7.68 1.36
C PHE A 142 -21.62 8.37 0.20
N ARG A 143 -22.91 8.74 0.35
CA ARG A 143 -23.67 9.45 -0.70
C ARG A 143 -23.04 10.79 -1.07
N ARG A 144 -22.49 11.52 -0.10
CA ARG A 144 -21.81 12.80 -0.30
C ARG A 144 -20.42 12.66 -0.94
N ASN A 145 -19.83 11.46 -0.90
CA ASN A 145 -18.47 11.20 -1.37
C ASN A 145 -18.46 10.08 -2.42
N PRO A 146 -19.07 10.30 -3.61
CA PRO A 146 -19.21 9.27 -4.65
C PRO A 146 -17.88 8.81 -5.27
N ILE A 147 -16.79 9.54 -5.01
CA ILE A 147 -15.43 9.18 -5.43
C ILE A 147 -14.93 7.95 -4.65
N ILE A 148 -15.45 7.71 -3.44
CA ILE A 148 -15.13 6.53 -2.65
C ILE A 148 -15.98 5.38 -3.14
N TRP A 149 -15.33 4.25 -3.42
CA TRP A 149 -16.06 3.07 -3.85
C TRP A 149 -17.05 2.59 -2.79
N HIS A 150 -18.31 2.38 -3.21
CA HIS A 150 -19.40 1.98 -2.32
C HIS A 150 -19.10 0.64 -1.62
N TYR A 151 -19.59 0.49 -0.39
CA TYR A 151 -19.51 -0.76 0.33
C TYR A 151 -20.47 -1.79 -0.28
N PRO A 152 -20.09 -3.07 -0.36
CA PRO A 152 -20.97 -4.11 -0.86
C PRO A 152 -22.00 -4.51 0.22
N PRO A 153 -23.16 -5.10 -0.16
CA PRO A 153 -24.25 -5.40 0.78
C PRO A 153 -23.87 -6.34 1.93
N ASP A 154 -22.88 -7.20 1.71
CA ASP A 154 -22.36 -8.19 2.66
C ASP A 154 -21.35 -7.60 3.67
N VAL A 155 -20.97 -6.32 3.53
CA VAL A 155 -19.96 -5.70 4.40
C VAL A 155 -20.53 -4.46 5.09
N PRO A 156 -20.56 -4.44 6.44
CA PRO A 156 -20.95 -3.25 7.19
C PRO A 156 -20.07 -2.04 6.85
N PRO A 157 -20.62 -0.81 6.76
CA PRO A 157 -19.84 0.38 6.41
C PRO A 157 -18.61 0.62 7.30
N PRO A 158 -18.67 0.46 8.64
CA PRO A 158 -17.49 0.61 9.50
C PRO A 158 -16.36 -0.37 9.14
N LYS A 159 -16.72 -1.62 8.80
CA LYS A 159 -15.76 -2.65 8.36
C LYS A 159 -15.17 -2.29 7.00
N TRP A 160 -15.99 -1.74 6.10
CA TRP A 160 -15.55 -1.29 4.78
C TRP A 160 -14.56 -0.12 4.86
N VAL A 161 -14.88 0.93 5.62
CA VAL A 161 -13.94 2.05 5.79
C VAL A 161 -12.68 1.65 6.54
N SER A 162 -12.80 0.73 7.51
CA SER A 162 -11.65 0.15 8.17
C SER A 162 -10.76 -0.56 7.17
N LEU A 163 -11.30 -1.40 6.28
CA LEU A 163 -10.56 -2.07 5.21
C LEU A 163 -9.91 -1.04 4.26
N LEU A 164 -10.66 -0.05 3.78
CA LEU A 164 -10.15 0.96 2.84
C LEU A 164 -9.06 1.84 3.44
N PHE A 165 -9.27 2.35 4.64
CA PHE A 165 -8.49 3.45 5.19
C PHE A 165 -7.53 3.08 6.30
N GLY A 166 -7.71 1.90 6.89
CA GLY A 166 -6.84 1.43 7.94
C GLY A 166 -5.39 1.20 7.49
N PRO A 167 -4.48 0.99 8.45
CA PRO A 167 -3.06 0.81 8.18
C PRO A 167 -2.83 -0.37 7.23
N ALA A 168 -1.75 -0.33 6.45
CA ALA A 168 -1.37 -1.42 5.54
C ALA A 168 -0.77 -2.63 6.28
N THR A 169 -1.40 -3.07 7.38
CA THR A 169 -0.93 -4.19 8.21
C THR A 169 -1.63 -5.48 7.80
N CYS A 170 -0.89 -6.58 7.71
CA CYS A 170 -1.45 -7.89 7.41
C CYS A 170 -2.38 -8.33 8.55
N ASP A 171 -3.49 -8.96 8.22
CA ASP A 171 -4.44 -9.44 9.22
C ASP A 171 -3.96 -10.74 9.91
N PHE A 172 -2.91 -11.38 9.39
CA PHE A 172 -2.42 -12.70 9.82
C PHE A 172 -0.97 -12.72 10.31
N CYS A 173 -0.25 -11.61 10.18
CA CYS A 173 1.11 -11.49 10.69
C CYS A 173 1.47 -10.03 10.96
N PRO A 174 2.59 -9.75 11.66
CA PRO A 174 3.00 -8.37 11.99
C PRO A 174 3.42 -7.51 10.79
N SER A 175 3.46 -8.05 9.57
CA SER A 175 3.92 -7.35 8.37
C SER A 175 3.12 -6.07 8.11
N LYS A 176 3.82 -5.00 7.72
CA LYS A 176 3.28 -3.66 7.42
C LYS A 176 3.15 -3.37 5.92
N ASN A 177 3.20 -4.43 5.11
CA ASN A 177 3.16 -4.37 3.64
C ASN A 177 1.95 -5.13 3.08
N ALA A 178 0.75 -4.76 3.52
CA ALA A 178 -0.49 -5.41 3.14
C ALA A 178 -1.61 -4.41 2.83
N MET A 179 -1.86 -4.19 1.53
CA MET A 179 -3.05 -3.49 1.07
C MET A 179 -4.27 -4.43 1.05
N PRO A 180 -5.50 -3.90 1.09
CA PRO A 180 -6.72 -4.69 1.04
C PRO A 180 -6.83 -5.64 -0.16
N ASP A 181 -6.92 -6.94 0.08
CA ASP A 181 -7.47 -7.89 -0.88
C ASP A 181 -9.01 -7.76 -0.84
N PHE A 182 -9.60 -7.26 -1.94
CA PHE A 182 -11.04 -7.06 -2.03
C PHE A 182 -11.80 -8.34 -2.40
N THR A 183 -11.13 -9.40 -2.84
CA THR A 183 -11.76 -10.71 -2.99
C THR A 183 -12.13 -11.26 -1.62
N TYR A 184 -11.14 -11.30 -0.70
CA TYR A 184 -11.31 -11.90 0.63
C TYR A 184 -11.70 -10.91 1.73
N ARG A 185 -11.72 -9.60 1.42
CA ARG A 185 -12.02 -8.51 2.37
C ARG A 185 -11.04 -8.50 3.57
N ARG A 186 -9.78 -8.84 3.31
CA ARG A 186 -8.68 -8.94 4.28
C ARG A 186 -7.47 -8.17 3.79
N ARG A 187 -6.50 -7.92 4.66
CA ARG A 187 -5.16 -7.47 4.27
C ARG A 187 -4.20 -8.65 4.30
N LEU A 188 -3.58 -8.92 3.17
CA LEU A 188 -2.60 -10.00 3.01
C LEU A 188 -1.27 -9.40 2.57
N CYS A 189 -0.20 -9.64 3.35
CA CYS A 189 1.15 -9.40 2.87
C CYS A 189 1.55 -10.49 1.86
N LYS A 190 2.70 -10.31 1.19
CA LYS A 190 3.24 -11.30 0.25
C LYS A 190 3.33 -12.71 0.84
N GLU A 191 3.94 -12.83 2.01
CA GLU A 191 4.18 -14.13 2.65
C GLU A 191 2.87 -14.84 3.02
N CYS A 192 1.89 -14.11 3.55
CA CYS A 192 0.59 -14.70 3.88
C CYS A 192 -0.20 -15.06 2.62
N LEU A 193 -0.12 -14.23 1.57
CA LEU A 193 -0.73 -14.52 0.27
C LEU A 193 -0.13 -15.79 -0.34
N ASP A 194 1.19 -15.93 -0.34
CA ASP A 194 1.90 -17.10 -0.87
C ASP A 194 1.69 -18.37 0.00
N ARG A 195 1.45 -18.20 1.31
CA ARG A 195 1.17 -19.30 2.25
C ARG A 195 -0.28 -19.80 2.21
N MET A 196 -1.24 -18.93 1.89
CA MET A 196 -2.67 -19.24 2.03
C MET A 196 -3.38 -19.40 0.69
N CYS A 197 -2.85 -18.78 -0.38
CA CYS A 197 -3.47 -18.76 -1.70
C CYS A 197 -2.58 -19.44 -2.73
N PHE A 198 -3.12 -20.48 -3.39
CA PHE A 198 -2.37 -21.31 -4.33
C PHE A 198 -3.09 -21.43 -5.69
N PRO A 199 -2.36 -21.69 -6.79
CA PRO A 199 -2.95 -22.11 -8.06
C PRO A 199 -3.79 -23.39 -7.91
N LYS A 200 -4.79 -23.58 -8.77
CA LYS A 200 -5.69 -24.74 -8.70
C LYS A 200 -4.94 -26.08 -8.81
N GLU A 201 -3.85 -26.08 -9.57
CA GLU A 201 -3.02 -27.24 -9.86
C GLU A 201 -2.35 -27.79 -8.60
N ILE A 202 -2.04 -26.93 -7.62
CA ILE A 202 -1.46 -27.33 -6.33
C ILE A 202 -2.55 -27.79 -5.37
N ILE A 203 -3.70 -27.12 -5.37
CA ILE A 203 -4.77 -27.39 -4.39
C ILE A 203 -5.47 -28.70 -4.71
N LYS A 204 -5.73 -28.99 -5.98
CA LYS A 204 -6.60 -30.10 -6.38
C LYS A 204 -6.12 -31.47 -5.88
N GLU A 205 -4.81 -31.66 -5.71
CA GLU A 205 -4.20 -32.89 -5.18
C GLU A 205 -4.51 -33.12 -3.70
N ASN A 206 -4.99 -32.11 -2.98
CA ASN A 206 -5.27 -32.16 -1.54
C ASN A 206 -6.78 -32.08 -1.23
N VAL A 207 -7.67 -32.14 -2.24
CA VAL A 207 -9.12 -32.03 -2.05
C VAL A 207 -9.77 -33.41 -2.16
N VAL A 208 -10.13 -33.99 -1.00
CA VAL A 208 -10.77 -35.32 -0.88
C VAL A 208 -12.00 -35.48 -1.79
N LEU A 209 -12.77 -34.41 -2.00
CA LEU A 209 -13.92 -34.44 -2.91
C LEU A 209 -13.51 -34.84 -4.33
N LEU A 210 -12.37 -34.32 -4.83
CA LEU A 210 -11.93 -34.55 -6.20
C LEU A 210 -11.35 -35.95 -6.42
N ASP A 211 -10.93 -36.64 -5.36
CA ASP A 211 -10.55 -38.05 -5.43
C ASP A 211 -11.76 -38.94 -5.75
N MET A 212 -12.93 -38.62 -5.18
CA MET A 212 -14.18 -39.33 -5.42
C MET A 212 -14.91 -38.83 -6.68
N TYR A 213 -14.84 -37.53 -6.96
CA TYR A 213 -15.59 -36.85 -8.01
C TYR A 213 -14.66 -35.99 -8.91
N PRO A 214 -13.78 -36.61 -9.71
CA PRO A 214 -12.79 -35.88 -10.51
C PRO A 214 -13.41 -34.94 -11.55
N ASN A 215 -14.62 -35.26 -12.02
CA ASN A 215 -15.36 -34.42 -13.00
C ASN A 215 -15.85 -33.09 -12.41
N GLU A 216 -15.81 -32.93 -11.07
CA GLU A 216 -16.26 -31.71 -10.39
C GLU A 216 -15.14 -30.66 -10.19
N GLU A 217 -13.91 -30.91 -10.69
CA GLU A 217 -12.79 -29.96 -10.59
C GLU A 217 -13.19 -28.57 -11.08
N GLU A 218 -13.68 -28.46 -12.33
CA GLU A 218 -14.02 -27.18 -12.94
C GLU A 218 -15.22 -26.52 -12.23
N THR A 219 -16.20 -27.31 -11.77
CA THR A 219 -17.33 -26.79 -10.99
C THR A 219 -16.83 -26.16 -9.70
N LEU A 220 -16.05 -26.89 -8.90
CA LEU A 220 -15.54 -26.44 -7.60
C LEU A 220 -14.83 -25.08 -7.73
N PHE A 221 -13.85 -24.98 -8.61
CA PHE A 221 -13.07 -23.74 -8.76
C PHE A 221 -13.88 -22.57 -9.35
N ARG A 222 -14.98 -22.82 -10.07
CA ARG A 222 -15.91 -21.77 -10.50
C ARG A 222 -16.80 -21.26 -9.37
N LEU A 223 -17.04 -22.05 -8.33
CA LEU A 223 -17.86 -21.66 -7.17
C LEU A 223 -17.06 -20.97 -6.07
N VAL A 224 -15.73 -21.11 -6.07
CA VAL A 224 -14.83 -20.54 -5.05
C VAL A 224 -14.29 -19.17 -5.48
N ARG A 225 -14.11 -18.28 -4.51
CA ARG A 225 -13.50 -16.97 -4.71
C ARG A 225 -12.03 -17.11 -5.09
N CYS A 226 -11.51 -16.20 -5.91
CA CYS A 226 -10.12 -16.21 -6.31
C CYS A 226 -9.50 -14.81 -6.37
N THR A 227 -8.19 -14.74 -6.16
CA THR A 227 -7.42 -13.50 -6.21
C THR A 227 -6.39 -13.55 -7.34
N TYR A 228 -6.22 -12.40 -8.00
CA TYR A 228 -5.22 -12.17 -9.04
C TYR A 228 -4.10 -11.26 -8.53
N ARG A 229 -4.01 -11.05 -7.21
CA ARG A 229 -3.00 -10.17 -6.62
C ARG A 229 -1.61 -10.76 -6.84
N PRO A 230 -0.65 -9.98 -7.36
CA PRO A 230 0.74 -10.44 -7.46
C PRO A 230 1.50 -10.31 -6.13
N ASP A 231 1.11 -9.35 -5.29
CA ASP A 231 1.81 -8.98 -4.06
C ASP A 231 0.87 -8.30 -3.05
N GLY A 232 1.33 -8.13 -1.80
CA GLY A 232 0.60 -7.43 -0.75
C GLY A 232 0.42 -5.94 -1.01
N MET A 233 1.36 -5.27 -1.67
CA MET A 233 1.30 -3.81 -1.89
C MET A 233 0.76 -3.40 -3.26
N THR A 234 0.54 -4.36 -4.16
CA THR A 234 0.17 -4.10 -5.55
C THR A 234 -1.19 -4.70 -5.91
N TYR A 235 -2.06 -3.90 -6.52
CA TYR A 235 -3.34 -4.41 -7.05
C TYR A 235 -3.17 -5.06 -8.42
N PRO A 236 -4.02 -6.04 -8.78
CA PRO A 236 -3.97 -6.69 -10.09
C PRO A 236 -4.20 -5.68 -11.22
N SER A 237 -3.24 -5.63 -12.16
CA SER A 237 -3.41 -4.96 -13.45
C SER A 237 -4.10 -5.87 -14.47
N GLN A 238 -4.45 -5.33 -15.65
CA GLN A 238 -5.09 -6.09 -16.73
C GLN A 238 -4.29 -7.36 -17.12
N LYS A 239 -2.95 -7.31 -17.06
CA LYS A 239 -2.09 -8.47 -17.33
C LYS A 239 -2.33 -9.61 -16.34
N HIS A 240 -2.44 -9.30 -15.05
CA HIS A 240 -2.59 -10.31 -14.01
C HIS A 240 -3.92 -11.08 -14.14
N TYR A 241 -4.97 -10.44 -14.67
CA TYR A 241 -6.24 -11.13 -14.97
C TYR A 241 -6.16 -12.12 -16.14
N LEU A 242 -5.05 -12.12 -16.90
CA LEU A 242 -4.76 -13.12 -17.94
C LEU A 242 -3.91 -14.27 -17.41
N GLU A 243 -3.40 -14.16 -16.19
CA GLU A 243 -2.59 -15.17 -15.51
C GLU A 243 -3.50 -16.11 -14.70
N GLN A 244 -2.95 -17.23 -14.23
CA GLN A 244 -3.71 -18.16 -13.39
C GLN A 244 -4.07 -17.52 -12.04
N PRO A 245 -5.34 -17.60 -11.61
CA PRO A 245 -5.74 -17.09 -10.31
C PRO A 245 -5.22 -17.99 -9.18
N ARG A 246 -5.22 -17.44 -7.97
CA ARG A 246 -4.95 -18.17 -6.73
C ARG A 246 -6.18 -18.26 -5.86
N TYR A 247 -6.37 -19.39 -5.22
CA TYR A 247 -7.52 -19.69 -4.37
C TYR A 247 -7.07 -19.84 -2.93
N TRP A 248 -7.86 -19.32 -2.00
CA TRP A 248 -7.66 -19.53 -0.58
C TRP A 248 -7.98 -20.98 -0.24
N ILE A 249 -7.01 -21.70 0.33
CA ILE A 249 -7.11 -23.14 0.54
C ILE A 249 -8.35 -23.53 1.37
N GLU A 250 -8.59 -22.83 2.47
CA GLU A 250 -9.75 -23.03 3.35
C GLU A 250 -11.10 -22.79 2.63
N ASP A 251 -11.20 -21.79 1.74
CA ASP A 251 -12.44 -21.54 0.98
C ASP A 251 -12.71 -22.68 -0.03
N VAL A 252 -11.66 -23.28 -0.60
CA VAL A 252 -11.79 -24.43 -1.49
C VAL A 252 -12.28 -25.66 -0.71
N HIS A 253 -11.68 -25.95 0.45
CA HIS A 253 -12.12 -27.06 1.30
C HIS A 253 -13.56 -26.87 1.76
N ALA A 254 -13.91 -25.69 2.27
CA ALA A 254 -15.27 -25.39 2.70
C ALA A 254 -16.29 -25.57 1.56
N LYS A 255 -15.97 -25.12 0.34
CA LYS A 255 -16.86 -25.32 -0.81
C LYS A 255 -16.98 -26.79 -1.21
N ALA A 256 -15.89 -27.55 -1.12
CA ALA A 256 -15.91 -28.98 -1.41
C ALA A 256 -16.78 -29.75 -0.40
N GLU A 257 -16.70 -29.39 0.89
CA GLU A 257 -17.57 -29.93 1.94
C GLU A 257 -19.04 -29.60 1.68
N GLU A 258 -19.36 -28.37 1.27
CA GLU A 258 -20.72 -27.97 0.88
C GLU A 258 -21.24 -28.76 -0.34
N MET A 259 -20.38 -29.10 -1.31
CA MET A 259 -20.75 -29.87 -2.51
C MET A 259 -20.99 -31.36 -2.20
N THR A 260 -20.25 -31.91 -1.24
CA THR A 260 -20.27 -33.35 -0.90
C THR A 260 -21.67 -33.95 -0.71
N PRO A 261 -22.61 -33.36 0.07
CA PRO A 261 -23.93 -33.95 0.26
C PRO A 261 -24.77 -33.98 -1.03
N PHE A 262 -24.61 -33.01 -1.93
CA PHE A 262 -25.31 -33.01 -3.22
C PHE A 262 -24.82 -34.16 -4.11
N LEU A 263 -23.51 -34.38 -4.15
CA LEU A 263 -22.90 -35.44 -4.95
C LEU A 263 -23.26 -36.82 -4.42
N LYS A 264 -23.26 -37.01 -3.09
CA LYS A 264 -23.76 -38.25 -2.47
C LYS A 264 -25.24 -38.51 -2.74
N ALA A 265 -26.07 -37.47 -2.78
CA ALA A 265 -27.49 -37.60 -3.12
C ALA A 265 -27.71 -38.02 -4.58
N LEU A 266 -26.85 -37.55 -5.48
CA LEU A 266 -26.85 -37.98 -6.89
C LEU A 266 -26.47 -39.45 -7.03
N ASP A 267 -25.40 -39.89 -6.36
CA ASP A 267 -24.98 -41.30 -6.36
C ASP A 267 -26.05 -42.22 -5.78
N ALA A 268 -26.76 -41.76 -4.75
CA ALA A 268 -27.87 -42.49 -4.13
C ALA A 268 -29.16 -42.47 -4.96
N GLY A 269 -29.20 -41.80 -6.11
CA GLY A 269 -30.37 -41.73 -6.98
C GLY A 269 -31.58 -41.04 -6.34
N ILE A 270 -31.36 -40.10 -5.42
CA ILE A 270 -32.46 -39.41 -4.71
C ILE A 270 -33.25 -38.56 -5.71
N PRO A 271 -34.59 -38.71 -5.79
CA PRO A 271 -35.42 -37.86 -6.65
C PRO A 271 -35.23 -36.37 -6.35
N GLY A 272 -35.00 -35.56 -7.38
CA GLY A 272 -34.76 -34.12 -7.23
C GLY A 272 -33.32 -33.72 -6.93
N ALA A 273 -32.38 -34.67 -6.77
CA ALA A 273 -30.99 -34.37 -6.41
C ALA A 273 -30.27 -33.54 -7.50
N ALA A 274 -30.53 -33.81 -8.78
CA ALA A 274 -29.96 -33.06 -9.90
C ALA A 274 -30.41 -31.61 -9.90
N GLU A 275 -31.72 -31.37 -9.77
CA GLU A 275 -32.30 -30.03 -9.71
C GLU A 275 -31.80 -29.24 -8.50
N ASN A 276 -31.68 -29.90 -7.34
CA ASN A 276 -31.15 -29.30 -6.13
C ASN A 276 -29.68 -28.91 -6.29
N TYR A 277 -28.86 -29.77 -6.91
CA TYR A 277 -27.45 -29.47 -7.15
C TYR A 277 -27.28 -28.35 -8.18
N ASP A 278 -28.06 -28.35 -9.25
CA ASP A 278 -28.07 -27.27 -10.24
C ASP A 278 -28.49 -25.93 -9.64
N ALA A 279 -29.50 -25.92 -8.78
CA ALA A 279 -29.92 -24.72 -8.05
C ALA A 279 -28.81 -24.20 -7.13
N PHE A 280 -28.12 -25.09 -6.41
CA PHE A 280 -26.96 -24.75 -5.59
C PHE A 280 -25.84 -24.14 -6.44
N LYS A 281 -25.41 -24.82 -7.51
CA LYS A 281 -24.36 -24.34 -8.44
C LYS A 281 -24.72 -22.97 -9.00
N ALA A 282 -25.95 -22.78 -9.48
CA ALA A 282 -26.40 -21.53 -10.06
C ALA A 282 -26.38 -20.37 -9.05
N LYS A 283 -26.80 -20.62 -7.80
CA LYS A 283 -26.76 -19.64 -6.72
C LYS A 283 -25.32 -19.28 -6.35
N ALA A 284 -24.49 -20.28 -6.03
CA ALA A 284 -23.10 -20.08 -5.63
C ALA A 284 -22.26 -19.39 -6.73
N PHE A 285 -22.44 -19.79 -7.99
CA PHE A 285 -21.77 -19.15 -9.12
C PHE A 285 -22.15 -17.68 -9.26
N ARG A 286 -23.45 -17.35 -9.11
CA ARG A 286 -23.94 -15.97 -9.20
C ARG A 286 -23.34 -15.09 -8.10
N GLU A 287 -23.31 -15.59 -6.87
CA GLU A 287 -22.73 -14.90 -5.71
C GLU A 287 -21.22 -14.68 -5.92
N ASN A 288 -20.48 -15.72 -6.32
CA ASN A 288 -19.05 -15.61 -6.61
C ASN A 288 -18.77 -14.59 -7.73
N LEU A 289 -19.55 -14.64 -8.82
CA LEU A 289 -19.42 -13.70 -9.93
C LEU A 289 -19.66 -12.24 -9.49
N GLN A 290 -20.63 -11.99 -8.61
CA GLN A 290 -20.86 -10.65 -8.05
C GLN A 290 -19.66 -10.19 -7.21
N HIS A 291 -19.09 -11.08 -6.38
CA HIS A 291 -17.89 -10.77 -5.61
C HIS A 291 -16.69 -10.45 -6.49
N ILE A 292 -16.43 -11.25 -7.53
CA ILE A 292 -15.32 -11.04 -8.47
C ILE A 292 -15.48 -9.71 -9.20
N LYS A 293 -16.68 -9.41 -9.71
CA LYS A 293 -16.97 -8.13 -10.36
C LYS A 293 -16.71 -6.95 -9.43
N HIS A 294 -17.22 -7.02 -8.20
CA HIS A 294 -17.02 -5.96 -7.22
C HIS A 294 -15.54 -5.78 -6.83
N ALA A 295 -14.83 -6.89 -6.57
CA ALA A 295 -13.40 -6.86 -6.26
C ALA A 295 -12.58 -6.26 -7.40
N ARG A 296 -12.87 -6.65 -8.66
CA ARG A 296 -12.21 -6.10 -9.85
C ARG A 296 -12.41 -4.59 -9.97
N SER A 297 -13.63 -4.09 -9.75
CA SER A 297 -13.88 -2.65 -9.76
C SER A 297 -13.09 -1.91 -8.68
N CYS A 298 -13.02 -2.47 -7.46
CA CYS A 298 -12.20 -1.90 -6.38
C CYS A 298 -10.71 -1.90 -6.75
N HIS A 299 -10.20 -3.00 -7.32
CA HIS A 299 -8.81 -3.10 -7.78
C HIS A 299 -8.48 -2.04 -8.83
N LEU A 300 -9.35 -1.85 -9.84
CA LEU A 300 -9.16 -0.85 -10.88
C LEU A 300 -9.19 0.57 -10.33
N TRP A 301 -10.09 0.87 -9.39
CA TRP A 301 -10.15 2.16 -8.72
C TRP A 301 -8.85 2.45 -7.94
N CYS A 302 -8.40 1.52 -7.10
CA CYS A 302 -7.15 1.71 -6.36
C CYS A 302 -5.92 1.78 -7.27
N LEU A 303 -5.89 1.00 -8.34
CA LEU A 303 -4.83 1.07 -9.35
C LEU A 303 -4.82 2.45 -10.04
N GLY A 304 -6.00 3.00 -10.37
CA GLY A 304 -6.12 4.36 -10.92
C GLY A 304 -5.60 5.43 -9.95
N VAL A 305 -5.87 5.28 -8.64
CA VAL A 305 -5.30 6.17 -7.61
C VAL A 305 -3.77 6.08 -7.58
N TYR A 306 -3.22 4.86 -7.60
CA TYR A 306 -1.77 4.64 -7.62
C TYR A 306 -1.13 5.25 -8.88
N GLN A 307 -1.69 4.96 -10.06
CA GLN A 307 -1.22 5.45 -11.34
C GLN A 307 -1.30 6.98 -11.46
N SER A 308 -2.34 7.62 -10.92
CA SER A 308 -2.44 9.08 -10.87
C SER A 308 -1.30 9.70 -10.05
N TYR A 309 -0.94 9.05 -8.94
CA TYR A 309 0.19 9.47 -8.13
C TYR A 309 1.54 9.26 -8.82
N GLU A 310 1.74 8.07 -9.38
CA GLU A 310 2.97 7.68 -10.08
C GLU A 310 3.20 8.49 -11.35
N GLY A 311 2.22 8.49 -12.24
CA GLY A 311 2.25 9.14 -13.54
C GLY A 311 2.08 10.66 -13.49
N GLY A 312 1.36 11.18 -12.49
CA GLY A 312 1.14 12.62 -12.33
C GLY A 312 2.17 13.26 -11.41
N THR A 313 1.90 13.24 -10.10
CA THR A 313 2.67 14.02 -9.12
C THR A 313 4.12 13.57 -9.03
N PHE A 314 4.37 12.26 -8.96
CA PHE A 314 5.73 11.74 -8.85
C PHE A 314 6.52 11.97 -10.14
N SER A 315 5.92 11.69 -11.31
CA SER A 315 6.54 11.97 -12.61
C SER A 315 6.97 13.43 -12.74
N MET A 316 6.08 14.38 -12.45
CA MET A 316 6.40 15.81 -12.50
C MET A 316 7.56 16.19 -11.55
N ARG A 317 7.56 15.64 -10.33
CA ARG A 317 8.63 15.89 -9.35
C ARG A 317 9.97 15.30 -9.77
N LYS A 318 9.97 14.08 -10.32
CA LYS A 318 11.17 13.46 -10.91
C LYS A 318 11.76 14.36 -12.00
N THR A 319 10.95 14.75 -12.98
CA THR A 319 11.38 15.60 -14.09
C THR A 319 11.93 16.94 -13.59
N THR A 320 11.29 17.54 -12.59
CA THR A 320 11.76 18.79 -11.97
C THR A 320 13.09 18.60 -11.25
N PHE A 321 13.26 17.50 -10.51
CA PHE A 321 14.50 17.17 -9.80
C PHE A 321 15.66 16.97 -10.78
N ILE A 322 15.46 16.13 -11.80
CA ILE A 322 16.46 15.87 -12.84
C ILE A 322 16.81 17.17 -13.57
N SER A 323 15.83 17.99 -13.94
CA SER A 323 16.09 19.28 -14.57
C SER A 323 16.94 20.21 -13.70
N ARG A 324 16.68 20.28 -12.38
CA ARG A 324 17.48 21.09 -11.45
C ARG A 324 18.89 20.54 -11.28
N ALA A 325 19.03 19.23 -11.15
CA ALA A 325 20.31 18.55 -11.04
C ALA A 325 21.16 18.78 -12.29
N SER A 326 20.60 18.58 -13.49
CA SER A 326 21.27 18.86 -14.76
C SER A 326 21.67 20.33 -14.90
N LYS A 327 20.80 21.28 -14.51
CA LYS A 327 21.14 22.71 -14.52
C LYS A 327 22.30 23.03 -13.57
N HIS A 328 22.39 22.35 -12.42
CA HIS A 328 23.48 22.55 -11.49
C HIS A 328 24.81 22.02 -12.06
N ILE A 329 24.82 20.81 -12.61
CA ILE A 329 25.99 20.22 -13.28
C ILE A 329 26.51 21.16 -14.39
N ILE A 330 25.62 21.70 -15.23
CA ILE A 330 26.01 22.64 -16.29
C ILE A 330 26.67 23.91 -15.72
N ARG A 331 26.17 24.43 -14.60
CA ARG A 331 26.76 25.60 -13.92
C ARG A 331 28.14 25.34 -13.34
N LEU A 332 28.44 24.08 -12.99
CA LEU A 332 29.77 23.67 -12.55
C LEU A 332 30.78 23.53 -13.71
N GLY A 333 30.35 23.77 -14.95
CA GLY A 333 31.22 23.82 -16.14
C GLY A 333 31.20 22.58 -17.02
N TYR A 334 30.40 21.56 -16.69
CA TYR A 334 30.24 20.38 -17.53
C TYR A 334 29.38 20.68 -18.77
N LYS A 335 29.82 20.23 -19.94
CA LYS A 335 29.05 20.38 -21.18
C LYS A 335 27.94 19.33 -21.27
N ARG A 336 26.91 19.60 -22.07
CA ARG A 336 25.75 18.69 -22.22
C ARG A 336 26.16 17.31 -22.76
N ASP A 337 27.16 17.23 -23.63
CA ASP A 337 27.72 15.99 -24.17
C ASP A 337 28.58 15.20 -23.16
N GLU A 338 28.93 15.83 -22.03
CA GLU A 338 29.65 15.19 -20.92
C GLU A 338 28.69 14.66 -19.84
N ILE A 339 27.38 14.94 -19.95
CA ILE A 339 26.36 14.42 -19.04
C ILE A 339 25.92 13.04 -19.53
N PRO A 340 26.10 11.96 -18.76
CA PRO A 340 25.66 10.65 -19.19
C PRO A 340 24.14 10.58 -19.37
N GLY A 341 23.69 9.87 -20.41
CA GLY A 341 22.26 9.64 -20.65
C GLY A 341 21.56 8.91 -19.49
N ASN A 342 22.31 8.23 -18.61
CA ASN A 342 21.78 7.54 -17.43
C ASN A 342 21.70 8.43 -16.17
N VAL A 343 21.97 9.73 -16.23
CA VAL A 343 21.74 10.65 -15.08
C VAL A 343 20.31 10.56 -14.56
N TYR A 344 19.36 10.33 -15.47
CA TYR A 344 17.98 10.03 -15.10
C TYR A 344 17.89 8.82 -14.13
N ASN A 345 18.52 7.70 -14.48
CA ASN A 345 18.51 6.48 -13.67
C ASN A 345 19.22 6.68 -12.33
N HIS A 346 20.34 7.41 -12.31
CA HIS A 346 21.04 7.71 -11.06
C HIS A 346 20.19 8.60 -10.13
N CYS A 347 19.52 9.62 -10.67
CA CYS A 347 18.52 10.40 -9.92
C CYS A 347 17.35 9.54 -9.43
N LEU A 348 16.98 8.45 -10.12
CA LEU A 348 15.95 7.51 -9.64
C LEU A 348 16.45 6.69 -8.45
N GLU A 349 17.72 6.32 -8.40
CA GLU A 349 18.32 5.60 -7.26
C GLU A 349 18.21 6.43 -5.98
N TYR A 350 18.43 7.75 -6.06
CA TYR A 350 18.16 8.65 -4.93
C TYR A 350 16.75 8.46 -4.35
N PHE A 351 15.72 8.46 -5.19
CA PHE A 351 14.34 8.29 -4.72
C PHE A 351 14.08 6.89 -4.13
N ARG A 352 14.74 5.84 -4.65
CA ARG A 352 14.67 4.49 -4.08
C ARG A 352 15.34 4.42 -2.70
N ASN A 353 16.42 5.17 -2.49
CA ASN A 353 17.17 5.17 -1.24
C ASN A 353 16.47 6.01 -0.16
N VAL A 354 16.04 7.22 -0.53
CA VAL A 354 15.41 8.17 0.41
C VAL A 354 13.93 7.80 0.66
N LYS A 355 13.32 7.03 -0.25
CA LYS A 355 11.95 6.49 -0.13
C LYS A 355 10.91 7.55 0.22
N HIS A 356 11.05 8.76 -0.36
CA HIS A 356 10.03 9.81 -0.33
C HIS A 356 10.06 10.70 -1.58
N ILE A 357 8.88 11.12 -2.06
CA ILE A 357 8.75 12.00 -3.25
C ILE A 357 8.98 13.49 -3.00
N ARG A 358 9.20 13.93 -1.75
CA ARG A 358 9.52 15.35 -1.49
C ARG A 358 11.00 15.56 -1.75
N PHE A 359 11.35 16.67 -2.36
CA PHE A 359 12.76 17.06 -2.48
C PHE A 359 12.83 18.57 -2.21
N SER A 360 13.59 18.94 -1.18
CA SER A 360 13.92 20.33 -0.90
C SER A 360 15.16 20.73 -1.69
N LYS A 361 15.44 22.04 -1.77
CA LYS A 361 16.74 22.50 -2.28
C LYS A 361 17.88 21.92 -1.44
N LYS A 362 17.71 21.78 -0.12
CA LYS A 362 18.73 21.21 0.78
C LYS A 362 19.05 19.76 0.42
N ASP A 363 18.02 18.97 0.11
CA ASP A 363 18.18 17.57 -0.27
C ASP A 363 18.96 17.42 -1.59
N LEU A 364 18.69 18.29 -2.56
CA LEU A 364 19.47 18.33 -3.80
C LEU A 364 20.95 18.65 -3.51
N HIS A 365 21.24 19.65 -2.67
CA HIS A 365 22.63 19.97 -2.31
C HIS A 365 23.36 18.81 -1.62
N LYS A 366 22.66 18.03 -0.80
CA LYS A 366 23.23 16.83 -0.18
C LYS A 366 23.57 15.75 -1.20
N TYR A 367 22.78 15.61 -2.26
CA TYR A 367 22.97 14.58 -3.29
C TYR A 367 23.94 14.98 -4.42
N LEU A 368 24.15 16.29 -4.63
CA LEU A 368 24.98 16.80 -5.73
C LEU A 368 26.40 16.19 -5.80
N PRO A 369 27.14 16.01 -4.70
CA PRO A 369 28.49 15.41 -4.76
C PRO A 369 28.51 13.98 -5.33
N GLU A 370 27.51 13.16 -5.00
CA GLU A 370 27.38 11.80 -5.53
C GLU A 370 27.13 11.83 -7.04
N LEU A 371 26.23 12.72 -7.47
CA LEU A 371 25.92 12.92 -8.87
C LEU A 371 27.11 13.48 -9.67
N GLU A 372 27.90 14.39 -9.08
CA GLU A 372 29.13 14.92 -9.69
C GLU A 372 30.18 13.81 -9.90
N ASN A 373 30.38 12.95 -8.90
CA ASN A 373 31.28 11.80 -9.02
C ASN A 373 30.85 10.87 -10.17
N HIS A 374 29.55 10.64 -10.33
CA HIS A 374 29.00 9.85 -11.43
C HIS A 374 29.28 10.48 -12.81
N VAL A 375 29.13 11.81 -12.93
CA VAL A 375 29.45 12.55 -14.16
C VAL A 375 30.97 12.52 -14.45
N LEU A 376 31.80 12.70 -13.42
CA LEU A 376 33.26 12.61 -13.54
C LEU A 376 33.72 11.25 -14.07
N LYS A 377 33.22 10.18 -13.47
CA LYS A 377 33.53 8.80 -13.90
C LYS A 377 33.15 8.56 -15.36
N TYR A 378 31.97 9.03 -15.78
CA TYR A 378 31.55 8.93 -17.17
C TYR A 378 32.46 9.71 -18.12
N ARG A 379 32.87 10.92 -17.73
CA ARG A 379 33.81 11.74 -18.52
C ARG A 379 35.15 11.03 -18.70
N GLU A 380 35.70 10.45 -17.63
CA GLU A 380 36.96 9.70 -17.69
C GLU A 380 36.86 8.49 -18.62
N ASP A 381 35.78 7.71 -18.51
CA ASP A 381 35.59 6.52 -19.33
C ASP A 381 35.38 6.88 -20.82
N ARG A 382 34.64 7.95 -21.10
CA ARG A 382 34.52 8.50 -22.47
C ARG A 382 35.90 8.87 -23.04
N LEU A 383 36.70 9.62 -22.28
CA LEU A 383 38.05 10.04 -22.70
C LEU A 383 38.99 8.84 -22.91
N LYS A 384 38.90 7.80 -22.07
CA LYS A 384 39.64 6.54 -22.26
C LYS A 384 39.23 5.87 -23.59
N CYS A 385 37.93 5.75 -23.87
CA CYS A 385 37.44 5.19 -25.12
C CYS A 385 37.87 6.00 -26.35
N GLU A 386 37.84 7.33 -26.29
CA GLU A 386 38.32 8.21 -27.37
C GLU A 386 39.81 8.04 -27.62
N ARG A 387 40.64 7.98 -26.57
CA ARG A 387 42.08 7.70 -26.69
C ARG A 387 42.33 6.36 -27.39
N ILE A 388 41.58 5.30 -27.03
CA ILE A 388 41.66 3.99 -27.68
C ILE A 388 41.25 4.06 -29.16
N ARG A 389 40.14 4.75 -29.47
CA ARG A 389 39.68 4.94 -30.86
C ARG A 389 40.69 5.72 -31.70
N ASN A 390 41.26 6.78 -31.14
CA ASN A 390 42.27 7.60 -31.82
C ASN A 390 43.56 6.81 -32.08
N ARG A 391 44.02 5.99 -31.11
CA ARG A 391 45.12 5.05 -31.33
C ARG A 391 44.81 4.08 -32.47
N ARG A 392 43.62 3.46 -32.48
CA ARG A 392 43.21 2.54 -33.56
C ARG A 392 43.13 3.22 -34.93
N ARG A 393 42.65 4.48 -35.00
CA ARG A 393 42.61 5.26 -36.24
C ARG A 393 44.03 5.60 -36.71
N ALA A 394 44.90 6.06 -35.81
CA ALA A 394 46.29 6.32 -36.13
C ALA A 394 47.00 5.06 -36.66
N SER A 395 46.81 3.90 -36.01
CA SER A 395 47.36 2.62 -36.49
C SER A 395 46.82 2.19 -37.86
N ARG A 396 45.58 2.55 -38.23
CA ARG A 396 45.02 2.29 -39.57
C ARG A 396 45.53 3.24 -40.64
N VAL A 397 45.85 4.48 -40.28
CA VAL A 397 46.44 5.48 -41.19
C VAL A 397 47.93 5.21 -41.42
N ILE A 398 48.63 4.67 -40.42
CA ILE A 398 50.05 4.28 -40.50
C ILE A 398 50.25 2.93 -41.24
N ALA A 399 49.17 2.23 -41.61
CA ALA A 399 49.23 1.08 -42.50
C ALA A 399 48.82 1.46 -43.94
N PRO A 400 49.70 2.07 -44.76
CA PRO A 400 49.44 2.18 -46.18
C PRO A 400 49.66 0.81 -46.84
N THR A 401 48.65 0.37 -47.58
CA THR A 401 48.77 -0.27 -48.91
C THR A 401 50.20 -0.71 -49.30
N SER A 402 50.60 -1.91 -48.87
CA SER A 402 51.68 -2.66 -49.52
C SER A 402 51.07 -3.80 -50.35
N LEU A 403 50.36 -3.43 -51.41
CA LEU A 403 49.93 -4.33 -52.48
C LEU A 403 50.05 -3.58 -53.81
N SER A 404 51.25 -3.55 -54.38
CA SER A 404 51.53 -3.62 -55.83
C SER A 404 52.96 -3.17 -56.14
N HIS A 405 53.62 -3.92 -57.03
CA HIS A 405 54.99 -3.81 -57.53
C HIS A 405 56.04 -4.46 -56.61
N THR A 406 56.79 -5.50 -56.99
CA THR A 406 57.19 -5.96 -58.32
C THR A 406 57.78 -7.38 -58.18
N VAL A 407 57.25 -8.39 -58.87
CA VAL A 407 58.06 -9.54 -59.35
C VAL A 407 57.46 -9.99 -60.68
N ASN A 408 58.02 -9.46 -61.77
CA ASN A 408 58.10 -10.18 -63.03
C ASN A 408 59.56 -10.11 -63.45
N HIS A 409 60.31 -11.17 -63.16
CA HIS A 409 61.47 -11.52 -63.95
C HIS A 409 61.38 -13.01 -64.28
N ILE A 410 61.32 -13.25 -65.59
CA ILE A 410 61.34 -14.52 -66.29
C ILE A 410 62.77 -15.06 -66.27
N HIS A 411 62.93 -16.35 -65.97
CA HIS A 411 63.92 -17.26 -66.56
C HIS A 411 63.22 -18.63 -66.67
N GLN A 412 62.71 -18.99 -67.85
CA GLN A 412 63.36 -19.88 -68.84
C GLN A 412 63.87 -21.20 -68.26
N SER A 413 63.16 -22.31 -68.52
CA SER A 413 63.62 -23.48 -69.31
C SER A 413 62.61 -24.64 -69.18
N GLY A 414 62.25 -25.26 -70.32
CA GLY A 414 61.39 -26.45 -70.41
C GLY A 414 60.40 -26.38 -71.56
#